data_AF-M4VRD5-F1
#
_entry.id   AF-M4VRD5-F1
#
_cell.length_a   1.000
_cell.length_b   1.000
_cell.length_c   1.000
_cell.angle_alpha   90.00
_cell.angle_beta   90.00
_cell.angle_gamma   90.00
#
_symmetry.space_group_name_H-M   'P 1'
#
loop_
_entity.id
_entity.type
_entity.pdbx_description
1 polymer ?
#
loop_
_entity_poly.entity_id
_entity_poly.type
_entity_poly.pdbx_seq_one_letter_code
_entity_poly.pdbx_strand_id
1 'polypeptide(L)'
;MNNNLSTFKKRLVYNPLRGTRRRSGIALIMAMTALMFLVYIASEVTRDSAVEYIVNSQELNRIKSYYAARNGMQIALLRIKIFQQASSLQLPAGFSSQLDQIWQFPFAWPLPIPPELNTVDKGTMEQLAADSLLNDVSYTHTIEDEGSKIDLNDLTSPSKKLRDMTKQQLLNVFEQKMTNDNDFRREYQSTRFDDLVNNIVDWTSDSATSASGRSDKRAEFTSLGANYPPNRGFRTIAELRLVPGMTETFYNLLEPRVTIYGMKAINPNTASYDVLLSLDAGMTDEAIKEAVERRTNADLGGPFTGEGDACRTSFREFVESRGARLSQEFNQIPMVCDKVFNFRIKSTGIYGSGKFALQNTITAVVMDINQAAQQIKTSVTKEKEESGEAAPPPSGDSASTGPSSAGAKQEPLPKGPPRVVYWTEN
;
A
#
# COMPACT_ATOMS: atom_id res chain seq x y z
N MET A 1 45.94 -94.49 43.60
CA MET A 1 46.93 -94.64 44.69
C MET A 1 47.53 -93.27 44.98
N ASN A 2 47.33 -92.79 46.22
CA ASN A 2 48.19 -91.89 47.04
C ASN A 2 48.60 -90.52 46.47
N ASN A 3 48.66 -89.42 47.23
CA ASN A 3 48.24 -89.07 48.59
C ASN A 3 48.39 -87.54 48.73
N ASN A 4 47.61 -86.95 49.64
CA ASN A 4 47.81 -85.62 50.23
C ASN A 4 49.27 -85.33 50.59
N LEU A 5 49.71 -84.07 50.49
CA LEU A 5 50.34 -83.38 51.62
C LEU A 5 50.53 -81.88 51.37
N SER A 6 50.17 -81.14 52.40
CA SER A 6 50.02 -79.71 52.51
C SER A 6 51.34 -78.99 52.78
N THR A 7 51.33 -77.69 52.47
CA THR A 7 51.98 -76.59 53.22
C THR A 7 53.37 -76.86 53.80
N PHE A 8 54.44 -76.42 53.12
CA PHE A 8 55.61 -75.82 53.77
C PHE A 8 56.54 -75.23 52.71
N LYS A 9 56.49 -73.91 52.52
CA LYS A 9 57.60 -73.02 52.13
C LYS A 9 57.10 -71.60 51.90
N LYS A 10 56.80 -70.92 53.02
CA LYS A 10 56.94 -69.46 53.10
C LYS A 10 58.44 -69.15 53.22
N ARG A 11 58.83 -68.03 52.60
CA ARG A 11 60.11 -67.30 52.68
C ARG A 11 61.19 -67.74 51.68
N LEU A 12 61.19 -67.06 50.54
CA LEU A 12 62.38 -66.36 50.01
C LEU A 12 61.87 -65.09 49.30
N VAL A 13 62.02 -63.95 49.96
CA VAL A 13 62.88 -62.82 49.53
C VAL A 13 62.14 -61.83 48.62
N TYR A 14 61.49 -60.90 49.33
CA TYR A 14 61.55 -59.45 49.17
C TYR A 14 62.11 -58.93 47.82
N ASN A 15 61.21 -58.44 46.96
CA ASN A 15 61.55 -57.62 45.80
C ASN A 15 61.54 -56.13 46.21
N PRO A 16 62.69 -55.42 46.21
CA PRO A 16 62.78 -54.05 46.69
C PRO A 16 62.24 -52.99 45.71
N LEU A 17 61.62 -53.41 44.59
CA LEU A 17 61.03 -52.49 43.60
C LEU A 17 59.51 -52.33 43.71
N ARG A 18 58.89 -52.70 44.84
CA ARG A 18 57.46 -52.41 45.07
C ARG A 18 57.24 -51.04 45.71
N GLY A 19 57.83 -50.02 45.12
CA GLY A 19 57.36 -48.64 45.26
C GLY A 19 56.12 -48.45 44.40
N THR A 20 54.95 -48.84 44.89
CA THR A 20 53.67 -48.48 44.26
C THR A 20 53.46 -46.97 44.36
N ARG A 21 54.00 -46.21 43.41
CA ARG A 21 53.51 -44.85 43.13
C ARG A 21 52.07 -44.98 42.66
N ARG A 22 51.12 -44.46 43.46
CA ARG A 22 49.68 -44.45 43.18
C ARG A 22 49.41 -43.81 41.81
N ARG A 23 49.23 -44.62 40.76
CA ARG A 23 48.78 -44.21 39.41
C ARG A 23 47.27 -43.95 39.31
N SER A 24 46.52 -44.19 40.39
CA SER A 24 45.06 -43.97 40.42
C SER A 24 44.65 -42.50 40.29
N GLY A 25 45.48 -41.55 40.75
CA GLY A 25 45.18 -40.11 40.63
C GLY A 25 45.32 -39.56 39.21
N ILE A 26 46.33 -40.01 38.46
CA ILE A 26 46.57 -39.54 37.06
C ILE A 26 45.49 -40.11 36.12
N ALA A 27 45.10 -41.38 36.32
CA ALA A 27 44.02 -41.99 35.55
C ALA A 27 42.67 -41.29 35.80
N LEU A 28 42.39 -40.89 37.05
CA LEU A 28 41.18 -40.13 37.40
C LEU A 28 41.18 -38.75 36.73
N ILE A 29 42.30 -38.02 36.78
CA ILE A 29 42.42 -36.70 36.15
C ILE A 29 42.25 -36.82 34.64
N MET A 30 42.89 -37.79 33.97
CA MET A 30 42.69 -38.01 32.53
C MET A 30 41.23 -38.34 32.19
N ALA A 31 40.56 -39.18 32.99
CA ALA A 31 39.15 -39.50 32.79
C ALA A 31 38.24 -38.27 32.97
N MET A 32 38.50 -37.44 33.98
CA MET A 32 37.74 -36.20 34.21
C MET A 32 37.97 -35.16 33.11
N THR A 33 39.20 -35.01 32.63
CA THR A 33 39.52 -34.12 31.52
C THR A 33 38.87 -34.60 30.22
N ALA A 34 38.94 -35.90 29.93
CA ALA A 34 38.25 -36.49 28.77
C ALA A 34 36.74 -36.30 28.85
N LEU A 35 36.14 -36.48 30.04
CA LEU A 35 34.72 -36.23 30.26
C LEU A 35 34.35 -34.75 30.06
N MET A 36 35.16 -33.82 30.58
CA MET A 36 34.97 -32.39 30.33
C MET A 36 35.00 -32.05 28.84
N PHE A 37 35.96 -32.59 28.09
CA PHE A 37 36.01 -32.39 26.63
C PHE A 37 34.79 -32.97 25.92
N LEU A 38 34.34 -34.18 26.30
CA LEU A 38 33.13 -34.77 25.72
C LEU A 38 31.88 -33.93 26.00
N VAL A 39 31.72 -33.44 27.23
CA VAL A 39 30.59 -32.58 27.61
C VAL A 39 30.66 -31.23 26.87
N TYR A 40 31.85 -30.66 26.73
CA TYR A 40 32.06 -29.42 25.99
C TYR A 40 31.69 -29.58 24.50
N ILE A 41 32.22 -30.61 23.84
CA ILE A 41 31.90 -30.90 22.43
C ILE A 41 30.40 -31.18 22.26
N ALA A 42 29.81 -32.00 23.14
CA ALA A 42 28.37 -32.26 23.11
C ALA A 42 27.55 -30.97 23.29
N SER A 43 27.99 -30.06 24.17
CA SER A 43 27.34 -28.77 24.38
C SER A 43 27.43 -27.87 23.14
N GLU A 44 28.60 -27.76 22.50
CA GLU A 44 28.76 -26.96 21.27
C GLU A 44 27.94 -27.53 20.12
N VAL A 45 28.02 -28.83 19.85
CA VAL A 45 27.21 -29.49 18.81
C VAL A 45 25.71 -29.31 19.06
N THR A 46 25.27 -29.42 20.32
CA THR A 46 23.85 -29.20 20.66
C THR A 46 23.43 -27.75 20.44
N ARG A 47 24.28 -26.79 20.79
CA ARG A 47 24.03 -25.36 20.56
C ARG A 47 23.98 -25.04 19.07
N ASP A 48 24.96 -25.49 18.31
CA ASP A 48 25.03 -25.28 16.86
C ASP A 48 23.82 -25.89 16.16
N SER A 49 23.47 -27.15 16.50
CA SER A 49 22.28 -27.82 15.96
C SER A 49 20.99 -27.07 16.30
N ALA A 50 20.87 -26.55 17.53
CA ALA A 50 19.70 -25.79 17.94
C ALA A 50 19.60 -24.44 17.19
N VAL A 51 20.73 -23.75 17.01
CA VAL A 51 20.79 -22.50 16.24
C VAL A 51 20.43 -22.76 14.77
N GLU A 52 21.02 -23.77 14.15
CA GLU A 52 20.71 -24.15 12.76
C GLU A 52 19.23 -24.53 12.60
N TYR A 53 18.67 -25.32 13.52
CA TYR A 53 17.25 -25.67 13.50
C TYR A 53 16.36 -24.43 13.58
N ILE A 54 16.69 -23.49 14.47
CA ILE A 54 15.93 -22.24 14.61
C ILE A 54 16.05 -21.40 13.33
N VAL A 55 17.25 -21.22 12.78
CA VAL A 55 17.44 -20.44 11.54
C VAL A 55 16.68 -21.07 10.37
N ASN A 56 16.82 -22.38 10.18
CA ASN A 56 16.14 -23.10 9.09
C ASN A 56 14.62 -23.08 9.24
N SER A 57 14.11 -23.27 10.46
CA SER A 57 12.66 -23.18 10.69
C SER A 57 12.14 -21.76 10.47
N GLN A 58 12.88 -20.71 10.84
CA GLN A 58 12.51 -19.32 10.58
C GLN A 58 12.47 -19.00 9.07
N GLU A 59 13.44 -19.47 8.29
CA GLU A 59 13.43 -19.32 6.82
C GLU A 59 12.21 -20.02 6.19
N LEU A 60 11.91 -21.25 6.60
CA LEU A 60 10.71 -21.96 6.14
C LEU A 60 9.43 -21.22 6.52
N ASN A 61 9.35 -20.71 7.75
CA ASN A 61 8.20 -19.98 8.23
C ASN A 61 8.00 -18.67 7.46
N ARG A 62 9.09 -17.97 7.12
CA ARG A 62 9.06 -16.75 6.29
C ARG A 62 8.55 -17.05 4.88
N ILE A 63 8.95 -18.18 4.30
CA ILE A 63 8.41 -18.64 3.01
C ILE A 63 6.90 -18.90 3.13
N LYS A 64 6.45 -19.56 4.19
CA LYS A 64 5.02 -19.83 4.41
C LYS A 64 4.20 -18.54 4.57
N SER A 65 4.65 -17.57 5.37
CA SER A 65 3.99 -16.27 5.51
C SER A 65 3.98 -15.49 4.19
N TYR A 66 5.07 -15.54 3.41
CA TYR A 66 5.12 -14.95 2.07
C TYR A 66 4.08 -15.56 1.12
N TYR A 67 3.97 -16.89 1.04
CA TYR A 67 2.97 -17.52 0.18
C TYR A 67 1.54 -17.31 0.68
N ALA A 68 1.31 -17.17 1.99
CA ALA A 68 0.03 -16.75 2.54
C ALA A 68 -0.35 -15.33 2.07
N ALA A 69 0.59 -14.38 2.10
CA ALA A 69 0.39 -13.03 1.56
C ALA A 69 0.13 -13.07 0.04
N ARG A 70 0.86 -13.92 -0.69
CA ARG A 70 0.66 -14.10 -2.13
C ARG A 70 -0.72 -14.68 -2.45
N ASN A 71 -1.24 -15.59 -1.65
CA ASN A 71 -2.60 -16.11 -1.79
C ASN A 71 -3.64 -15.00 -1.59
N GLY A 72 -3.50 -14.19 -0.53
CA GLY A 72 -4.35 -13.03 -0.32
C GLY A 72 -4.31 -12.03 -1.49
N MET A 73 -3.13 -11.80 -2.06
CA MET A 73 -2.96 -10.97 -3.26
C MET A 73 -3.69 -11.54 -4.49
N GLN A 74 -3.64 -12.85 -4.72
CA GLN A 74 -4.36 -13.47 -5.84
C GLN A 74 -5.88 -13.33 -5.68
N ILE A 75 -6.42 -13.51 -4.46
CA ILE A 75 -7.83 -13.28 -4.19
C ILE A 75 -8.19 -11.80 -4.41
N ALA A 76 -7.34 -10.86 -3.98
CA ALA A 76 -7.57 -9.44 -4.22
C ALA A 76 -7.62 -9.09 -5.71
N LEU A 77 -6.69 -9.62 -6.51
CA LEU A 77 -6.67 -9.44 -7.96
C LEU A 77 -7.91 -10.06 -8.63
N LEU A 78 -8.37 -11.22 -8.15
CA LEU A 78 -9.62 -11.83 -8.61
C LEU A 78 -10.83 -10.94 -8.29
N ARG A 79 -10.91 -10.37 -7.08
CA ARG A 79 -12.00 -9.45 -6.69
C ARG A 79 -12.04 -8.22 -7.57
N ILE A 80 -10.88 -7.60 -7.84
CA ILE A 80 -10.78 -6.48 -8.79
C ILE A 80 -11.22 -6.91 -10.19
N LYS A 81 -10.83 -8.11 -10.63
CA LYS A 81 -11.24 -8.62 -11.95
C LYS A 81 -12.74 -8.82 -12.04
N ILE A 82 -13.36 -9.41 -11.01
CA ILE A 82 -14.81 -9.57 -10.90
C ILE A 82 -15.48 -8.19 -10.91
N PHE A 83 -14.97 -7.24 -10.15
CA PHE A 83 -15.46 -5.87 -10.16
C PHE A 83 -15.39 -5.22 -11.56
N GLN A 84 -14.26 -5.33 -12.25
CA GLN A 84 -14.09 -4.82 -13.61
C GLN A 84 -15.08 -5.48 -14.59
N GLN A 85 -15.25 -6.80 -14.50
CA GLN A 85 -16.19 -7.54 -15.35
C GLN A 85 -17.64 -7.16 -15.06
N ALA A 86 -18.05 -7.18 -13.81
CA ALA A 86 -19.39 -6.76 -13.40
C ALA A 86 -19.66 -5.30 -13.77
N SER A 87 -18.65 -4.44 -13.67
CA SER A 87 -18.71 -3.04 -14.07
C SER A 87 -18.88 -2.82 -15.57
N SER A 88 -18.44 -3.75 -16.42
CA SER A 88 -18.67 -3.69 -17.87
C SER A 88 -20.09 -4.13 -18.28
N LEU A 89 -20.85 -4.74 -17.37
CA LEU A 89 -22.22 -5.14 -17.63
C LEU A 89 -23.17 -3.96 -17.37
N GLN A 90 -24.21 -3.85 -18.20
CA GLN A 90 -25.33 -2.95 -17.93
C GLN A 90 -26.16 -3.52 -16.77
N LEU A 91 -25.91 -2.97 -15.58
CA LEU A 91 -26.62 -3.35 -14.37
C LEU A 91 -27.81 -2.41 -14.10
N PRO A 92 -28.86 -2.88 -13.41
CA PRO A 92 -29.94 -2.03 -12.93
C PRO A 92 -29.44 -0.86 -12.07
N ALA A 93 -30.17 0.26 -12.08
CA ALA A 93 -29.86 1.41 -11.23
C ALA A 93 -29.83 1.00 -9.75
N GLY A 94 -28.78 1.40 -9.02
CA GLY A 94 -28.56 1.04 -7.61
C GLY A 94 -27.63 -0.16 -7.37
N PHE A 95 -27.31 -0.96 -8.40
CA PHE A 95 -26.33 -2.05 -8.26
C PHE A 95 -24.87 -1.56 -8.28
N SER A 96 -24.59 -0.38 -8.83
CA SER A 96 -23.23 0.17 -8.92
C SER A 96 -22.57 0.38 -7.55
N SER A 97 -23.32 0.89 -6.57
CA SER A 97 -22.81 1.07 -5.21
C SER A 97 -22.65 -0.24 -4.45
N GLN A 98 -23.41 -1.27 -4.82
CA GLN A 98 -23.23 -2.62 -4.30
C GLN A 98 -21.99 -3.29 -4.91
N LEU A 99 -21.61 -2.95 -6.15
CA LEU A 99 -20.38 -3.47 -6.74
C LEU A 99 -19.14 -3.04 -5.97
N ASP A 100 -19.15 -1.83 -5.38
CA ASP A 100 -17.99 -1.38 -4.62
C ASP A 100 -17.73 -2.21 -3.37
N GLN A 101 -18.76 -2.86 -2.80
CA GLN A 101 -18.61 -3.82 -1.70
C GLN A 101 -17.69 -5.00 -2.08
N ILE A 102 -17.63 -5.36 -3.37
CA ILE A 102 -16.79 -6.46 -3.87
C ILE A 102 -15.33 -6.22 -3.53
N TRP A 103 -14.86 -4.97 -3.52
CA TRP A 103 -13.47 -4.64 -3.20
C TRP A 103 -13.30 -3.92 -1.85
N GLN A 104 -14.28 -3.14 -1.39
CA GLN A 104 -14.21 -2.39 -0.13
C GLN A 104 -14.14 -3.28 1.13
N PHE A 105 -14.78 -4.45 1.11
CA PHE A 105 -14.79 -5.31 2.30
C PHE A 105 -13.40 -5.93 2.56
N PRO A 106 -12.78 -5.78 3.74
CA PRO A 106 -11.51 -6.44 4.03
C PRO A 106 -11.74 -7.95 4.08
N PHE A 107 -10.86 -8.73 3.44
CA PHE A 107 -10.97 -10.18 3.46
C PHE A 107 -9.87 -10.78 4.33
N ALA A 108 -10.23 -11.79 5.10
CA ALA A 108 -9.32 -12.55 5.93
C ALA A 108 -9.57 -14.04 5.76
N TRP A 109 -8.49 -14.81 5.81
CA TRP A 109 -8.51 -16.26 5.96
C TRP A 109 -7.73 -16.64 7.23
N PRO A 110 -8.28 -17.49 8.11
CA PRO A 110 -9.68 -17.96 8.10
C PRO A 110 -10.67 -16.81 8.28
N LEU A 111 -11.95 -17.06 7.93
CA LEU A 111 -12.99 -16.05 8.09
C LEU A 111 -13.14 -15.69 9.58
N PRO A 112 -13.24 -14.39 9.93
CA PRO A 112 -13.44 -13.99 11.31
C PRO A 112 -14.80 -14.50 11.79
N ILE A 113 -14.81 -15.07 13.00
CA ILE A 113 -16.00 -15.65 13.61
C ILE A 113 -16.78 -14.54 14.34
N PRO A 114 -18.01 -14.20 13.94
CA PRO A 114 -18.83 -13.22 14.63
C PRO A 114 -19.10 -13.63 16.09
N PRO A 115 -19.05 -12.70 17.04
CA PRO A 115 -19.27 -13.01 18.45
C PRO A 115 -20.69 -13.52 18.73
N GLU A 116 -21.67 -13.18 17.88
CA GLU A 116 -23.08 -13.56 18.01
C GLU A 116 -23.37 -15.03 17.67
N LEU A 117 -22.44 -15.74 17.03
CA LEU A 117 -22.65 -17.15 16.68
C LEU A 117 -22.74 -18.05 17.92
N ASN A 118 -23.57 -19.09 17.82
CA ASN A 118 -23.68 -20.12 18.86
C ASN A 118 -22.41 -20.99 18.92
N THR A 119 -22.24 -21.76 20.00
CA THR A 119 -21.02 -22.58 20.22
C THR A 119 -20.81 -23.68 19.18
N VAL A 120 -21.89 -24.19 18.58
CA VAL A 120 -21.83 -25.24 17.56
C VAL A 120 -21.29 -24.68 16.25
N ASP A 121 -21.83 -23.55 15.79
CA ASP A 121 -21.42 -22.89 14.55
C ASP A 121 -19.99 -22.35 14.65
N LYS A 122 -19.60 -21.86 15.83
CA LYS A 122 -18.20 -21.50 16.11
C LYS A 122 -17.28 -22.72 15.93
N GLY A 123 -17.62 -23.85 16.55
CA GLY A 123 -16.84 -25.07 16.45
C GLY A 123 -16.75 -25.61 15.03
N THR A 124 -17.82 -25.54 14.23
CA THR A 124 -17.79 -25.97 12.83
C THR A 124 -16.91 -25.08 11.96
N MET A 125 -16.94 -23.76 12.15
CA MET A 125 -16.06 -22.84 11.43
C MET A 125 -14.58 -23.04 11.79
N GLU A 126 -14.27 -23.23 13.07
CA GLU A 126 -12.92 -23.55 13.52
C GLU A 126 -12.42 -24.86 12.93
N GLN A 127 -13.28 -25.89 12.90
CA GLN A 127 -12.95 -27.18 12.31
C GLN A 127 -12.72 -27.09 10.80
N LEU A 128 -13.56 -26.35 10.07
CA LEU A 128 -13.36 -26.10 8.63
C LEU A 128 -12.04 -25.38 8.34
N ALA A 129 -11.65 -24.44 9.20
CA ALA A 129 -10.35 -23.77 9.09
C ALA A 129 -9.19 -24.75 9.36
N ALA A 130 -9.33 -25.62 10.36
CA ALA A 130 -8.31 -26.61 10.73
C ALA A 130 -8.15 -27.75 9.72
N ASP A 131 -9.24 -28.14 9.05
CA ASP A 131 -9.25 -29.18 8.01
C ASP A 131 -8.78 -28.65 6.65
N SER A 132 -8.67 -27.32 6.50
CA SER A 132 -8.16 -26.70 5.28
C SER A 132 -6.69 -27.00 5.04
N LEU A 133 -6.30 -27.01 3.76
CA LEU A 133 -4.89 -27.04 3.34
C LEU A 133 -4.08 -25.82 3.82
N LEU A 134 -4.76 -24.81 4.35
CA LEU A 134 -4.23 -23.55 4.86
C LEU A 134 -4.33 -23.45 6.39
N ASN A 135 -4.47 -24.55 7.10
CA ASN A 135 -4.67 -24.60 8.56
C ASN A 135 -3.59 -23.89 9.40
N ASP A 136 -2.34 -23.89 8.94
CA ASP A 136 -1.23 -23.27 9.67
C ASP A 136 -0.91 -21.82 9.23
N VAL A 137 -1.68 -21.28 8.27
CA VAL A 137 -1.46 -19.92 7.73
C VAL A 137 -2.72 -19.09 7.83
N SER A 138 -2.55 -17.82 8.19
CA SER A 138 -3.60 -16.83 8.01
C SER A 138 -3.13 -15.75 7.06
N TYR A 139 -4.07 -15.11 6.39
CA TYR A 139 -3.77 -13.92 5.60
C TYR A 139 -4.94 -12.95 5.64
N THR A 140 -4.62 -11.68 5.50
CA THR A 140 -5.61 -10.63 5.31
C THR A 140 -5.25 -9.84 4.06
N HIS A 141 -6.23 -9.27 3.39
CA HIS A 141 -5.98 -8.28 2.37
C HIS A 141 -7.04 -7.18 2.37
N THR A 142 -6.59 -5.97 2.07
CA THR A 142 -7.42 -4.80 1.84
C THR A 142 -7.20 -4.30 0.42
N ILE A 143 -8.25 -3.74 -0.16
CA ILE A 143 -8.23 -3.07 -1.45
C ILE A 143 -8.75 -1.66 -1.21
N GLU A 144 -7.97 -0.68 -1.57
CA GLU A 144 -8.27 0.74 -1.38
C GLU A 144 -8.32 1.45 -2.73
N ASP A 145 -9.15 2.48 -2.80
CA ASP A 145 -9.17 3.42 -3.91
C ASP A 145 -7.83 4.18 -3.96
N GLU A 146 -7.08 3.96 -5.03
CA GLU A 146 -5.86 4.70 -5.31
C GLU A 146 -6.09 5.81 -6.33
N GLY A 147 -7.13 5.69 -7.15
CA GLY A 147 -7.34 6.58 -8.28
C GLY A 147 -7.90 7.95 -7.88
N SER A 148 -8.68 8.04 -6.80
CA SER A 148 -9.22 9.31 -6.32
C SER A 148 -8.21 10.14 -5.50
N LYS A 149 -6.93 9.76 -5.44
CA LYS A 149 -5.89 10.58 -4.79
C LYS A 149 -5.35 11.64 -5.76
N ILE A 150 -4.72 12.68 -5.20
CA ILE A 150 -4.06 13.74 -5.97
C ILE A 150 -2.85 13.14 -6.70
N ASP A 151 -2.88 13.10 -8.02
CA ASP A 151 -1.76 12.55 -8.80
C ASP A 151 -0.65 13.59 -8.98
N LEU A 152 0.51 13.35 -8.37
CA LEU A 152 1.66 14.25 -8.49
C LEU A 152 2.18 14.37 -9.93
N ASN A 153 2.00 13.32 -10.74
CA ASN A 153 2.47 13.33 -12.12
C ASN A 153 1.57 14.17 -13.04
N ASP A 154 0.42 14.64 -12.56
CA ASP A 154 -0.38 15.62 -13.29
C ASP A 154 0.30 16.99 -13.39
N LEU A 155 1.28 17.27 -12.54
CA LEU A 155 2.17 18.43 -12.67
C LEU A 155 3.01 18.40 -13.97
N THR A 156 3.19 17.22 -14.57
CA THR A 156 3.83 17.05 -15.89
C THR A 156 2.84 16.85 -17.03
N SER A 157 1.54 16.92 -16.75
CA SER A 157 0.51 16.69 -17.76
C SER A 157 0.62 17.69 -18.90
N PRO A 158 0.35 17.30 -20.16
CA PRO A 158 0.26 18.24 -21.28
C PRO A 158 -0.84 19.30 -21.08
N SER A 159 -1.90 18.99 -20.33
CA SER A 159 -2.96 19.95 -20.03
C SER A 159 -2.51 20.95 -18.97
N LYS A 160 -2.60 22.26 -19.27
CA LYS A 160 -2.27 23.31 -18.30
C LYS A 160 -3.27 23.30 -17.14
N LYS A 161 -4.55 23.07 -17.45
CA LYS A 161 -5.62 22.96 -16.46
C LYS A 161 -5.31 21.89 -15.41
N LEU A 162 -4.87 20.69 -15.84
CA LEU A 162 -4.48 19.62 -14.91
C LEU A 162 -3.30 20.06 -14.02
N ARG A 163 -2.26 20.68 -14.58
CA ARG A 163 -1.11 21.16 -13.79
C ARG A 163 -1.52 22.20 -12.75
N ASP A 164 -2.30 23.20 -13.16
CA ASP A 164 -2.73 24.30 -12.29
C ASP A 164 -3.64 23.76 -11.17
N MET A 165 -4.56 22.84 -11.49
CA MET A 165 -5.42 22.20 -10.48
C MET A 165 -4.64 21.36 -9.49
N THR A 166 -3.72 20.51 -9.93
CA THR A 166 -2.90 19.70 -9.02
C THR A 166 -2.06 20.59 -8.10
N LYS A 167 -1.51 21.69 -8.62
CA LYS A 167 -0.83 22.70 -7.80
C LYS A 167 -1.76 23.26 -6.72
N GLN A 168 -2.98 23.66 -7.08
CA GLN A 168 -3.97 24.17 -6.12
C GLN A 168 -4.39 23.12 -5.10
N GLN A 169 -4.62 21.87 -5.51
CA GLN A 169 -4.97 20.79 -4.58
C GLN A 169 -3.87 20.56 -3.54
N LEU A 170 -2.59 20.62 -3.93
CA LEU A 170 -1.48 20.51 -2.98
C LEU A 170 -1.44 21.69 -2.00
N LEU A 171 -1.72 22.92 -2.45
CA LEU A 171 -1.81 24.09 -1.58
C LEU A 171 -2.97 23.97 -0.60
N ASN A 172 -4.15 23.55 -1.08
CA ASN A 172 -5.35 23.36 -0.27
C ASN A 172 -5.12 22.41 0.91
N VAL A 173 -4.28 21.37 0.75
CA VAL A 173 -3.89 20.49 1.87
C VAL A 173 -3.27 21.28 3.02
N PHE A 174 -2.34 22.18 2.72
CA PHE A 174 -1.66 22.98 3.74
C PHE A 174 -2.56 24.10 4.27
N GLU A 175 -3.31 24.77 3.42
CA GLU A 175 -4.26 25.83 3.83
C GLU A 175 -5.36 25.30 4.75
N GLN A 176 -5.92 24.13 4.41
CA GLN A 176 -6.87 23.43 5.26
C GLN A 176 -6.25 23.10 6.62
N LYS A 177 -5.02 22.59 6.64
CA LYS A 177 -4.33 22.23 7.88
C LYS A 177 -4.04 23.45 8.74
N MET A 178 -3.66 24.57 8.12
CA MET A 178 -3.48 25.87 8.78
C MET A 178 -4.79 26.42 9.35
N THR A 179 -5.93 26.11 8.74
CA THR A 179 -7.23 26.60 9.18
C THR A 179 -7.76 25.79 10.37
N ASN A 180 -7.63 24.47 10.30
CA ASN A 180 -8.28 23.55 11.25
C ASN A 180 -7.39 23.13 12.43
N ASP A 181 -6.08 23.36 12.35
CA ASP A 181 -5.13 23.00 13.42
C ASP A 181 -4.40 24.24 13.96
N ASN A 182 -4.76 24.63 15.18
CA ASN A 182 -4.17 25.80 15.87
C ASN A 182 -2.68 25.64 16.15
N ASP A 183 -2.22 24.43 16.46
CA ASP A 183 -0.82 24.17 16.80
C ASP A 183 0.03 24.20 15.53
N PHE A 184 -0.44 23.55 14.47
CA PHE A 184 0.19 23.61 13.15
C PHE A 184 0.27 25.06 12.65
N ARG A 185 -0.83 25.83 12.79
CA ARG A 185 -0.84 27.26 12.43
C ARG A 185 0.20 28.05 13.21
N ARG A 186 0.28 27.86 14.53
CA ARG A 186 1.25 28.58 15.37
C ARG A 186 2.69 28.28 14.97
N GLU A 187 2.99 27.03 14.66
CA GLU A 187 4.33 26.58 14.27
C GLU A 187 4.71 27.06 12.86
N TYR A 188 3.79 26.96 11.90
CA TYR A 188 4.08 27.17 10.48
C TYR A 188 3.50 28.46 9.88
N GLN A 189 2.99 29.41 10.67
CA GLN A 189 2.46 30.70 10.18
C GLN A 189 3.41 31.53 9.30
N SER A 190 4.73 31.35 9.46
CA SER A 190 5.74 32.05 8.65
C SER A 190 6.19 31.25 7.42
N THR A 191 5.72 30.00 7.28
CA THR A 191 6.08 29.13 6.18
C THR A 191 5.29 29.51 4.94
N ARG A 192 5.98 29.69 3.82
CA ARG A 192 5.36 29.93 2.52
C ARG A 192 5.14 28.60 1.79
N PHE A 193 3.96 28.02 1.95
CA PHE A 193 3.62 26.75 1.30
C PHE A 193 3.63 26.83 -0.23
N ASP A 194 3.39 28.02 -0.81
CA ASP A 194 3.63 28.28 -2.23
C ASP A 194 5.05 27.92 -2.68
N ASP A 195 6.07 28.26 -1.89
CA ASP A 195 7.46 27.97 -2.25
C ASP A 195 7.72 26.46 -2.23
N LEU A 196 7.17 25.75 -1.25
CA LEU A 196 7.25 24.29 -1.18
C LEU A 196 6.56 23.65 -2.39
N VAL A 197 5.32 24.04 -2.69
CA VAL A 197 4.58 23.49 -3.83
C VAL A 197 5.24 23.86 -5.16
N ASN A 198 5.77 25.08 -5.30
CA ASN A 198 6.57 25.46 -6.47
C ASN A 198 7.82 24.58 -6.62
N ASN A 199 8.49 24.21 -5.52
CA ASN A 199 9.60 23.27 -5.57
C ASN A 199 9.14 21.85 -6.00
N ILE A 200 7.92 21.42 -5.64
CA ILE A 200 7.32 20.16 -6.15
C ILE A 200 7.07 20.27 -7.66
N VAL A 201 6.59 21.42 -8.16
CA VAL A 201 6.44 21.66 -9.60
C VAL A 201 7.80 21.63 -10.31
N ASP A 202 8.79 22.34 -9.77
CA ASP A 202 10.15 22.43 -10.32
C ASP A 202 10.88 21.08 -10.35
N TRP A 203 10.58 20.19 -9.39
CA TRP A 203 11.06 18.81 -9.39
C TRP A 203 10.75 18.09 -10.71
N THR A 204 9.55 18.35 -11.22
CA THR A 204 8.98 17.61 -12.36
C THR A 204 9.12 18.33 -13.70
N SER A 205 9.13 19.67 -13.68
CA SER A 205 9.14 20.50 -14.89
C SER A 205 10.44 20.33 -15.68
N ASP A 206 10.38 20.52 -17.00
CA ASP A 206 11.53 20.62 -17.90
C ASP A 206 12.02 22.08 -18.11
N SER A 207 11.22 23.08 -17.70
CA SER A 207 11.55 24.50 -17.78
C SER A 207 12.83 24.85 -17.03
N ALA A 208 13.68 25.73 -17.58
CA ALA A 208 14.84 26.25 -16.83
C ALA A 208 14.42 27.23 -15.72
N THR A 209 13.33 27.97 -15.95
CA THR A 209 12.75 28.92 -15.01
C THR A 209 11.95 28.19 -13.95
N SER A 210 12.10 28.64 -12.71
CA SER A 210 11.34 28.17 -11.55
C SER A 210 9.87 28.56 -11.61
N ALA A 211 9.00 27.70 -11.06
CA ALA A 211 7.58 27.95 -10.85
C ALA A 211 7.30 29.14 -9.90
N SER A 212 8.27 29.51 -9.05
CA SER A 212 8.21 30.75 -8.25
C SER A 212 8.68 32.00 -9.00
N GLY A 213 9.04 31.88 -10.29
CA GLY A 213 9.48 33.00 -11.14
C GLY A 213 10.98 33.30 -11.09
N ARG A 214 11.77 32.50 -10.36
CA ARG A 214 13.24 32.61 -10.35
C ARG A 214 13.83 32.17 -11.68
N SER A 215 14.90 32.84 -12.14
CA SER A 215 15.54 32.58 -13.44
C SER A 215 16.16 31.18 -13.55
N ASP A 216 16.66 30.64 -12.44
CA ASP A 216 17.21 29.29 -12.36
C ASP A 216 16.50 28.49 -11.26
N LYS A 217 15.79 27.43 -11.66
CA LYS A 217 15.15 26.52 -10.71
C LYS A 217 16.15 25.66 -9.93
N ARG A 218 17.34 25.39 -10.48
CA ARG A 218 18.33 24.50 -9.85
C ARG A 218 18.89 25.05 -8.55
N ALA A 219 18.80 26.37 -8.35
CA ALA A 219 19.30 27.05 -7.17
C ALA A 219 18.85 26.38 -5.85
N GLU A 220 17.58 25.97 -5.75
CA GLU A 220 17.02 25.32 -4.55
C GLU A 220 17.49 23.88 -4.35
N PHE A 221 17.90 23.21 -5.43
CA PHE A 221 18.27 21.80 -5.43
C PHE A 221 19.78 21.57 -5.33
N THR A 222 20.57 22.65 -5.23
CA THR A 222 22.04 22.59 -5.21
C THR A 222 22.59 21.63 -4.14
N SER A 223 21.92 21.55 -2.98
CA SER A 223 22.31 20.65 -1.87
C SER A 223 22.19 19.16 -2.21
N LEU A 224 21.37 18.79 -3.20
CA LEU A 224 21.18 17.41 -3.66
C LEU A 224 22.19 17.02 -4.74
N GLY A 225 22.89 18.00 -5.32
CA GLY A 225 23.90 17.82 -6.37
C GLY A 225 23.42 18.17 -7.78
N ALA A 226 24.35 18.12 -8.74
CA ALA A 226 24.17 18.66 -10.09
C ALA A 226 23.08 18.01 -10.94
N ASN A 227 22.60 16.81 -10.55
CA ASN A 227 21.59 16.06 -11.28
C ASN A 227 20.15 16.39 -10.85
N TYR A 228 19.96 17.37 -9.95
CA TYR A 228 18.64 17.77 -9.44
C TYR A 228 18.24 19.18 -9.94
N PRO A 229 16.93 19.44 -10.11
CA PRO A 229 15.83 18.46 -10.06
C PRO A 229 15.89 17.48 -11.26
N PRO A 230 15.25 16.29 -11.15
CA PRO A 230 15.35 15.26 -12.18
C PRO A 230 14.56 15.59 -13.46
N ASN A 231 13.72 16.63 -13.46
CA ASN A 231 12.94 17.11 -14.62
C ASN A 231 12.07 16.01 -15.26
N ARG A 232 11.43 15.21 -14.41
CA ARG A 232 10.52 14.14 -14.79
C ARG A 232 9.48 13.93 -13.71
N GLY A 233 8.39 13.24 -14.05
CA GLY A 233 7.43 12.76 -13.06
C GLY A 233 8.09 11.92 -11.95
N PHE A 234 7.43 11.91 -10.79
CA PHE A 234 7.75 11.09 -9.64
C PHE A 234 7.67 9.60 -9.99
N ARG A 235 8.68 8.84 -9.57
CA ARG A 235 8.70 7.36 -9.69
C ARG A 235 8.25 6.67 -8.41
N THR A 236 8.40 7.34 -7.28
CA THR A 236 7.92 6.89 -5.97
C THR A 236 7.39 8.09 -5.20
N ILE A 237 6.47 7.88 -4.27
CA ILE A 237 6.01 8.94 -3.36
C ILE A 237 7.14 9.40 -2.44
N ALA A 238 8.07 8.50 -2.08
CA ALA A 238 9.21 8.82 -1.24
C ALA A 238 10.16 9.87 -1.85
N GLU A 239 10.18 10.05 -3.17
CA GLU A 239 10.92 11.13 -3.83
C GLU A 239 10.46 12.53 -3.35
N LEU A 240 9.24 12.69 -2.81
CA LEU A 240 8.80 13.95 -2.19
C LEU A 240 9.71 14.41 -1.06
N ARG A 241 10.33 13.48 -0.31
CA ARG A 241 11.28 13.83 0.77
C ARG A 241 12.54 14.54 0.28
N LEU A 242 12.85 14.41 -1.01
CA LEU A 242 13.99 15.06 -1.62
C LEU A 242 13.65 16.48 -2.12
N VAL A 243 12.38 16.90 -2.07
CA VAL A 243 11.99 18.25 -2.49
C VAL A 243 12.45 19.26 -1.42
N PRO A 244 13.21 20.33 -1.81
CA PRO A 244 13.64 21.36 -0.89
C PRO A 244 12.46 22.01 -0.15
N GLY A 245 12.58 22.13 1.17
CA GLY A 245 11.53 22.61 2.06
C GLY A 245 10.58 21.52 2.58
N MET A 246 10.68 20.27 2.09
CA MET A 246 9.91 19.16 2.62
C MET A 246 10.43 18.72 3.99
N THR A 247 9.54 18.69 4.99
CA THR A 247 9.81 18.13 6.32
C THR A 247 9.05 16.81 6.48
N GLU A 248 9.39 15.98 7.48
CA GLU A 248 8.60 14.77 7.76
C GLU A 248 7.15 15.12 8.13
N THR A 249 6.91 16.26 8.80
CA THR A 249 5.55 16.75 9.10
C THR A 249 4.76 16.99 7.80
N PHE A 250 5.35 17.67 6.82
CA PHE A 250 4.70 17.97 5.54
C PHE A 250 4.54 16.72 4.68
N TYR A 251 5.54 15.83 4.69
CA TYR A 251 5.46 14.55 3.99
C TYR A 251 4.31 13.70 4.53
N ASN A 252 4.21 13.53 5.85
CA ASN A 252 3.16 12.74 6.48
C ASN A 252 1.76 13.35 6.28
N LEU A 253 1.69 14.68 6.09
CA LEU A 253 0.46 15.36 5.71
C LEU A 253 0.07 15.07 4.25
N LEU A 254 1.03 15.05 3.32
CA LEU A 254 0.76 14.80 1.90
C LEU A 254 0.54 13.32 1.56
N GLU A 255 1.37 12.42 2.10
CA GLU A 255 1.43 10.99 1.74
C GLU A 255 0.06 10.29 1.63
N PRO A 256 -0.89 10.41 2.58
CA PRO A 256 -2.18 9.71 2.47
C PRO A 256 -3.11 10.28 1.38
N ARG A 257 -2.82 11.50 0.89
CA ARG A 257 -3.67 12.26 -0.07
C ARG A 257 -3.16 12.19 -1.50
N VAL A 258 -1.89 11.87 -1.70
CA VAL A 258 -1.22 11.91 -3.00
C VAL A 258 -0.92 10.52 -3.56
N THR A 259 -0.77 10.43 -4.87
CA THR A 259 -0.38 9.22 -5.61
C THR A 259 0.44 9.57 -6.85
N ILE A 260 0.98 8.55 -7.51
CA ILE A 260 1.51 8.62 -8.88
C ILE A 260 0.70 7.75 -9.86
N TYR A 261 -0.41 7.18 -9.37
CA TYR A 261 -1.29 6.24 -10.06
C TYR A 261 -2.75 6.72 -10.06
N GLY A 262 -2.96 8.03 -10.10
CA GLY A 262 -4.29 8.63 -10.00
C GLY A 262 -5.08 8.47 -11.31
N MET A 263 -6.40 8.62 -11.21
CA MET A 263 -7.31 8.46 -12.35
C MET A 263 -7.67 9.78 -13.04
N LYS A 264 -7.05 10.89 -12.62
CA LYS A 264 -7.28 12.26 -13.11
C LYS A 264 -8.65 12.86 -12.74
N ALA A 265 -9.38 12.18 -11.87
CA ALA A 265 -10.65 12.61 -11.33
C ALA A 265 -10.83 12.07 -9.90
N ILE A 266 -11.65 12.74 -9.11
CA ILE A 266 -11.95 12.36 -7.74
C ILE A 266 -13.34 11.73 -7.70
N ASN A 267 -13.46 10.56 -7.08
CA ASN A 267 -14.77 9.96 -6.81
C ASN A 267 -15.21 10.22 -5.36
N PRO A 268 -16.24 11.05 -5.11
CA PRO A 268 -16.68 11.34 -3.76
C PRO A 268 -17.26 10.13 -3.01
N ASN A 269 -17.68 9.10 -3.74
CA ASN A 269 -18.23 7.87 -3.16
C ASN A 269 -17.16 6.94 -2.57
N THR A 270 -15.91 7.07 -2.99
CA THR A 270 -14.83 6.14 -2.60
C THR A 270 -13.58 6.83 -2.06
N ALA A 271 -13.36 8.11 -2.41
CA ALA A 271 -12.24 8.90 -1.91
C ALA A 271 -12.16 8.87 -0.37
N SER A 272 -10.94 8.90 0.15
CA SER A 272 -10.73 8.93 1.60
C SER A 272 -11.19 10.26 2.19
N TYR A 273 -11.46 10.24 3.49
CA TYR A 273 -11.78 11.44 4.26
C TYR A 273 -10.76 12.56 4.02
N ASP A 274 -9.47 12.23 4.12
CA ASP A 274 -8.37 13.17 3.97
C ASP A 274 -8.29 13.79 2.57
N VAL A 275 -8.61 13.02 1.52
CA VAL A 275 -8.67 13.51 0.14
C VAL A 275 -9.84 14.49 0.00
N LEU A 276 -11.04 14.12 0.44
CA LEU A 276 -12.24 14.97 0.32
C LEU A 276 -12.07 16.29 1.05
N LEU A 277 -11.47 16.23 2.23
CA LEU A 277 -11.20 17.40 3.05
C LEU A 277 -10.16 18.33 2.40
N SER A 278 -9.26 17.80 1.57
CA SER A 278 -8.24 18.58 0.86
C SER A 278 -8.69 19.22 -0.45
N LEU A 279 -9.93 18.98 -0.88
CA LEU A 279 -10.41 19.50 -2.16
C LEU A 279 -10.53 21.03 -2.17
N ASP A 280 -10.80 21.64 -1.02
CA ASP A 280 -10.98 23.09 -0.87
C ASP A 280 -10.70 23.53 0.57
N ALA A 281 -10.10 24.71 0.75
CA ALA A 281 -9.82 25.27 2.08
C ALA A 281 -11.10 25.59 2.88
N GLY A 282 -12.22 25.85 2.21
CA GLY A 282 -13.53 26.09 2.84
C GLY A 282 -14.27 24.81 3.23
N MET A 283 -13.64 23.64 3.10
CA MET A 283 -14.21 22.35 3.51
C MET A 283 -14.16 22.18 5.02
N THR A 284 -15.26 21.69 5.63
CA THR A 284 -15.36 21.47 7.08
C THR A 284 -15.32 19.98 7.43
N ASP A 285 -14.83 19.68 8.63
CA ASP A 285 -14.75 18.30 9.14
C ASP A 285 -16.15 17.67 9.24
N GLU A 286 -17.15 18.44 9.66
CA GLU A 286 -18.54 18.03 9.78
C GLU A 286 -19.15 17.68 8.43
N ALA A 287 -18.98 18.53 7.42
CA ALA A 287 -19.53 18.30 6.09
C ALA A 287 -18.99 17.01 5.46
N ILE A 288 -17.68 16.73 5.62
CA ILE A 288 -17.09 15.51 5.09
C ILE A 288 -17.49 14.27 5.90
N LYS A 289 -17.58 14.36 7.24
CA LYS A 289 -18.09 13.25 8.06
C LYS A 289 -19.49 12.84 7.61
N GLU A 290 -20.39 13.81 7.46
CA GLU A 290 -21.74 13.55 6.98
C GLU A 290 -21.78 13.07 5.53
N ALA A 291 -20.88 13.53 4.65
CA ALA A 291 -20.79 13.05 3.27
C ALA A 291 -20.36 11.57 3.20
N VAL A 292 -19.38 11.19 4.04
CA VAL A 292 -18.89 9.82 4.14
C VAL A 292 -19.94 8.89 4.77
N GLU A 293 -20.73 9.37 5.73
CA GLU A 293 -21.85 8.62 6.27
C GLU A 293 -22.95 8.43 5.22
N ARG A 294 -23.37 9.53 4.59
CA ARG A 294 -24.41 9.56 3.55
C ARG A 294 -24.14 8.58 2.42
N ARG A 295 -22.93 8.55 1.87
CA ARG A 295 -22.62 7.69 0.70
C ARG A 295 -22.78 6.20 0.99
N THR A 296 -22.76 5.79 2.26
CA THR A 296 -22.94 4.39 2.69
C THR A 296 -24.35 4.08 3.19
N ASN A 297 -25.21 5.10 3.36
CA ASN A 297 -26.54 4.95 3.95
C ASN A 297 -27.64 5.44 2.98
N ALA A 298 -28.47 4.50 2.52
CA ALA A 298 -29.58 4.79 1.62
C ALA A 298 -30.59 5.78 2.22
N ASP A 299 -30.81 5.75 3.54
CA ASP A 299 -31.77 6.63 4.23
C ASP A 299 -31.29 8.09 4.30
N LEU A 300 -29.97 8.31 4.21
CA LEU A 300 -29.35 9.64 4.16
C LEU A 300 -29.18 10.16 2.73
N GLY A 301 -29.71 9.43 1.74
CA GLY A 301 -29.67 9.78 0.32
C GLY A 301 -28.69 8.96 -0.51
N GLY A 302 -27.90 8.08 0.12
CA GLY A 302 -27.00 7.15 -0.56
C GLY A 302 -25.83 7.81 -1.29
N PRO A 303 -25.17 7.08 -2.20
CA PRO A 303 -24.07 7.58 -3.01
C PRO A 303 -24.44 8.84 -3.79
N PHE A 304 -23.46 9.72 -4.00
CA PHE A 304 -23.55 10.82 -4.96
C PHE A 304 -23.71 10.27 -6.38
N THR A 305 -24.52 10.93 -7.20
CA THR A 305 -24.82 10.49 -8.58
C THR A 305 -24.63 11.65 -9.55
N GLY A 306 -24.56 11.32 -10.84
CA GLY A 306 -24.41 12.28 -11.92
C GLY A 306 -23.18 12.00 -12.78
N GLU A 307 -23.28 12.34 -14.06
CA GLU A 307 -22.16 12.23 -15.01
C GLU A 307 -21.43 13.57 -15.12
N GLY A 308 -20.10 13.53 -15.15
CA GLY A 308 -19.25 14.71 -15.27
C GLY A 308 -19.55 15.77 -14.20
N ASP A 309 -19.85 17.00 -14.65
CA ASP A 309 -20.09 18.13 -13.76
C ASP A 309 -21.29 17.94 -12.82
N ALA A 310 -22.27 17.10 -13.18
CA ALA A 310 -23.43 16.85 -12.31
C ALA A 310 -23.03 16.15 -11.00
N CYS A 311 -22.04 15.25 -11.05
CA CYS A 311 -21.49 14.60 -9.86
C CYS A 311 -20.90 15.63 -8.90
N ARG A 312 -20.07 16.53 -9.44
CA ARG A 312 -19.43 17.61 -8.68
C ARG A 312 -20.45 18.55 -8.07
N THR A 313 -21.47 18.93 -8.83
CA THR A 313 -22.55 19.80 -8.36
C THR A 313 -23.33 19.14 -7.22
N SER A 314 -23.70 17.86 -7.35
CA SER A 314 -24.40 17.12 -6.29
C SER A 314 -23.58 17.07 -4.99
N PHE A 315 -22.28 16.81 -5.09
CA PHE A 315 -21.40 16.81 -3.93
C PHE A 315 -21.23 18.21 -3.32
N ARG A 316 -21.02 19.24 -4.16
CA ARG A 316 -20.92 20.65 -3.73
C ARG A 316 -22.15 21.09 -2.95
N GLU A 317 -23.34 20.90 -3.52
CA GLU A 317 -24.61 21.30 -2.91
C GLU A 317 -24.79 20.65 -1.53
N PHE A 318 -24.42 19.37 -1.42
CA PHE A 318 -24.47 18.66 -0.14
C PHE A 318 -23.54 19.28 0.91
N VAL A 319 -22.25 19.47 0.59
CA VAL A 319 -21.29 19.98 1.58
C VAL A 319 -21.57 21.45 1.95
N GLU A 320 -22.01 22.27 1.00
CA GLU A 320 -22.42 23.65 1.27
C GLU A 320 -23.67 23.71 2.16
N SER A 321 -24.61 22.77 2.00
CA SER A 321 -25.76 22.63 2.92
C SER A 321 -25.36 22.21 4.34
N ARG A 322 -24.10 21.79 4.55
CA ARG A 322 -23.49 21.44 5.84
C ARG A 322 -22.46 22.45 6.31
N GLY A 323 -22.47 23.65 5.73
CA GLY A 323 -21.68 24.78 6.19
C GLY A 323 -20.30 24.93 5.55
N ALA A 324 -19.94 24.05 4.60
CA ALA A 324 -18.75 24.28 3.78
C ALA A 324 -18.94 25.52 2.90
N ARG A 325 -17.86 26.26 2.63
CA ARG A 325 -17.87 27.46 1.76
C ARG A 325 -16.83 27.30 0.67
N LEU A 326 -17.20 26.53 -0.34
CA LEU A 326 -16.29 26.14 -1.40
C LEU A 326 -15.99 27.31 -2.34
N SER A 327 -14.72 27.39 -2.76
CA SER A 327 -14.23 28.41 -3.68
C SER A 327 -14.72 28.18 -5.13
N GLN A 328 -14.40 29.11 -6.03
CA GLN A 328 -14.71 28.95 -7.46
C GLN A 328 -13.79 27.91 -8.11
N GLU A 329 -12.58 27.76 -7.58
CA GLU A 329 -11.56 26.82 -7.99
C GLU A 329 -12.05 25.37 -7.86
N PHE A 330 -12.92 25.09 -6.88
CA PHE A 330 -13.57 23.78 -6.74
C PHE A 330 -14.37 23.38 -8.00
N ASN A 331 -14.89 24.34 -8.79
CA ASN A 331 -15.61 24.03 -10.04
C ASN A 331 -14.71 23.42 -11.13
N GLN A 332 -13.40 23.50 -10.97
CA GLN A 332 -12.46 23.00 -11.97
C GLN A 332 -12.12 21.52 -11.72
N ILE A 333 -12.25 21.04 -10.47
CA ILE A 333 -11.85 19.69 -10.06
C ILE A 333 -12.67 18.64 -10.83
N PRO A 334 -12.03 17.76 -11.64
CA PRO A 334 -12.75 16.69 -12.30
C PRO A 334 -13.28 15.71 -11.26
N MET A 335 -14.59 15.45 -11.27
CA MET A 335 -15.22 14.45 -10.41
C MET A 335 -15.99 13.42 -11.23
N VAL A 336 -15.97 12.18 -10.73
CA VAL A 336 -16.71 11.06 -11.31
C VAL A 336 -17.45 10.33 -10.20
N CYS A 337 -18.77 10.20 -10.31
CA CYS A 337 -19.58 9.49 -9.31
C CYS A 337 -19.81 8.02 -9.69
N ASP A 338 -19.25 7.60 -10.84
CA ASP A 338 -19.31 6.21 -11.31
C ASP A 338 -18.19 5.39 -10.66
N LYS A 339 -17.43 4.61 -11.46
CA LYS A 339 -16.50 3.61 -10.94
C LYS A 339 -15.09 4.12 -10.87
N VAL A 340 -14.39 3.62 -9.86
CA VAL A 340 -12.94 3.74 -9.76
C VAL A 340 -12.24 2.62 -10.52
N PHE A 341 -11.08 2.90 -11.12
CA PHE A 341 -10.35 1.90 -11.92
C PHE A 341 -8.88 1.71 -11.53
N ASN A 342 -8.39 2.46 -10.53
CA ASN A 342 -7.04 2.29 -9.96
C ASN A 342 -7.14 1.93 -8.48
N PHE A 343 -6.43 0.87 -8.08
CA PHE A 343 -6.55 0.27 -6.76
C PHE A 343 -5.19 0.00 -6.13
N ARG A 344 -5.11 0.20 -4.81
CA ARG A 344 -3.99 -0.25 -4.00
C ARG A 344 -4.40 -1.48 -3.22
N ILE A 345 -3.62 -2.54 -3.31
CA ILE A 345 -3.82 -3.79 -2.59
C ILE A 345 -2.73 -3.91 -1.55
N LYS A 346 -3.11 -4.19 -0.31
CA LYS A 346 -2.18 -4.60 0.75
C LYS A 346 -2.60 -5.97 1.22
N SER A 347 -1.74 -6.97 1.03
CA SER A 347 -1.97 -8.32 1.54
C SER A 347 -0.90 -8.72 2.54
N THR A 348 -1.35 -9.18 3.70
CA THR A 348 -0.50 -9.58 4.81
C THR A 348 -0.70 -11.06 5.05
N GLY A 349 0.37 -11.85 4.97
CA GLY A 349 0.38 -13.25 5.35
C GLY A 349 1.07 -13.44 6.69
N ILE A 350 0.50 -14.31 7.52
CA ILE A 350 0.96 -14.58 8.88
C ILE A 350 1.12 -16.10 9.03
N TYR A 351 2.28 -16.51 9.55
CA TYR A 351 2.56 -17.89 9.93
C TYR A 351 2.95 -17.98 11.41
N GLY A 352 2.37 -18.95 12.12
CA GLY A 352 2.55 -19.13 13.56
C GLY A 352 1.62 -18.26 14.39
N SER A 353 1.84 -18.25 15.71
CA SER A 353 0.98 -17.55 16.68
C SER A 353 1.79 -16.81 17.75
N GLY A 354 1.17 -15.80 18.36
CA GLY A 354 1.78 -15.01 19.44
C GLY A 354 2.98 -14.17 18.99
N LYS A 355 3.94 -13.96 19.91
CA LYS A 355 5.08 -13.04 19.72
C LYS A 355 6.08 -13.46 18.64
N PHE A 356 6.03 -14.72 18.21
CA PHE A 356 6.93 -15.28 17.20
C PHE A 356 6.25 -15.49 15.84
N ALA A 357 5.04 -14.97 15.67
CA ALA A 357 4.36 -15.01 14.38
C ALA A 357 5.17 -14.20 13.37
N LEU A 358 5.47 -14.81 12.23
CA LEU A 358 6.13 -14.15 11.12
C LEU A 358 5.09 -13.55 10.20
N GLN A 359 5.33 -12.31 9.81
CA GLN A 359 4.44 -11.54 8.95
C GLN A 359 5.20 -11.08 7.70
N ASN A 360 4.59 -11.28 6.54
CA ASN A 360 5.04 -10.68 5.29
C ASN A 360 3.92 -9.90 4.64
N THR A 361 4.24 -8.74 4.10
CA THR A 361 3.27 -7.84 3.48
C THR A 361 3.65 -7.58 2.03
N ILE A 362 2.74 -7.91 1.13
CA ILE A 362 2.86 -7.56 -0.29
C ILE A 362 1.95 -6.36 -0.56
N THR A 363 2.51 -5.31 -1.15
CA THR A 363 1.74 -4.16 -1.63
C THR A 363 1.82 -4.08 -3.14
N ALA A 364 0.66 -3.97 -3.80
CA ALA A 364 0.56 -3.84 -5.23
C ALA A 364 -0.36 -2.68 -5.63
N VAL A 365 -0.11 -2.08 -6.79
CA VAL A 365 -1.05 -1.12 -7.40
C VAL A 365 -1.50 -1.66 -8.75
N VAL A 366 -2.82 -1.69 -8.93
CA VAL A 366 -3.48 -2.05 -10.18
C VAL A 366 -3.95 -0.77 -10.85
N MET A 367 -3.65 -0.62 -12.14
CA MET A 367 -3.98 0.60 -12.89
C MET A 367 -4.50 0.25 -14.29
N ASP A 368 -5.57 0.93 -14.70
CA ASP A 368 -5.99 0.97 -16.11
C ASP A 368 -5.34 2.16 -16.82
N ILE A 369 -4.21 1.89 -17.47
CA ILE A 369 -3.43 2.91 -18.19
C ILE A 369 -4.21 3.47 -19.39
N ASN A 370 -5.04 2.66 -20.04
CA ASN A 370 -5.79 3.11 -21.21
C ASN A 370 -6.84 4.15 -20.79
N GLN A 371 -7.60 3.87 -19.73
CA GLN A 371 -8.57 4.82 -19.21
C GLN A 371 -7.91 6.09 -18.67
N ALA A 372 -6.80 5.97 -17.94
CA ALA A 372 -6.05 7.15 -17.47
C ALA A 372 -5.57 8.04 -18.65
N ALA A 373 -5.06 7.44 -19.73
CA ALA A 373 -4.64 8.17 -20.93
C ALA A 373 -5.82 8.84 -21.65
N GLN A 374 -6.98 8.18 -21.69
CA GLN A 374 -8.20 8.76 -22.26
C GLN A 374 -8.69 9.99 -21.46
N GLN A 375 -8.58 9.97 -20.13
CA GLN A 375 -8.92 11.13 -19.30
C GLN A 375 -8.01 12.32 -19.61
N ILE A 376 -6.69 12.10 -19.70
CA ILE A 376 -5.74 13.16 -20.10
C ILE A 376 -6.10 13.73 -21.47
N LYS A 377 -6.37 12.86 -22.46
CA LYS A 377 -6.74 13.28 -23.83
C LYS A 377 -8.03 14.11 -23.82
N THR A 378 -9.01 13.73 -23.00
CA THR A 378 -10.27 14.45 -22.87
C THR A 378 -10.04 15.84 -22.29
N SER A 379 -9.23 15.97 -21.23
CA SER A 379 -8.87 17.26 -20.63
C SER A 379 -8.13 18.17 -21.62
N VAL A 380 -7.17 17.63 -22.37
CA VAL A 380 -6.45 18.40 -23.41
C VAL A 380 -7.38 18.85 -24.53
N THR A 381 -8.32 18.00 -24.95
CA THR A 381 -9.28 18.36 -26.00
C THR A 381 -10.20 19.49 -25.54
N LYS A 382 -10.75 19.39 -24.33
CA LYS A 382 -11.58 20.45 -23.73
C LYS A 382 -10.84 21.78 -23.62
N GLU A 383 -9.56 21.76 -23.24
CA GLU A 383 -8.73 22.96 -23.14
C GLU A 383 -8.51 23.64 -24.51
N LYS A 384 -8.36 22.85 -25.58
CA LYS A 384 -8.26 23.38 -26.96
C LYS A 384 -9.57 23.98 -27.46
N GLU A 385 -10.69 23.32 -27.15
CA GLU A 385 -12.03 23.84 -27.47
C GLU A 385 -12.32 25.16 -26.73
N GLU A 386 -11.97 25.25 -25.44
CA GLU A 386 -12.11 26.45 -24.61
C GLU A 386 -11.21 27.61 -25.06
N SER A 387 -10.04 27.32 -25.67
CA SER A 387 -9.09 28.32 -26.17
C SER A 387 -9.31 28.75 -27.63
N GLY A 388 -10.29 28.16 -28.32
CA GLY A 388 -10.63 28.50 -29.72
C GLY A 388 -9.62 27.99 -30.76
N GLU A 389 -8.68 27.13 -30.37
CA GLU A 389 -7.75 26.47 -31.31
C GLU A 389 -8.42 25.24 -31.94
N ALA A 390 -8.53 25.23 -33.27
CA ALA A 390 -9.18 24.15 -34.01
C ALA A 390 -8.58 22.78 -33.64
N ALA A 391 -9.47 21.82 -33.34
CA ALA A 391 -9.11 20.43 -33.06
C ALA A 391 -8.21 19.86 -34.19
N PRO A 392 -7.22 19.00 -33.87
CA PRO A 392 -6.39 18.39 -34.92
C PRO A 392 -7.29 17.57 -35.86
N PRO A 393 -7.04 17.59 -37.18
CA PRO A 393 -7.82 16.77 -38.11
C PRO A 393 -7.64 15.29 -37.75
N PRO A 394 -8.70 14.47 -37.87
CA PRO A 394 -8.57 13.04 -37.66
C PRO A 394 -7.56 12.51 -38.68
N SER A 395 -6.52 11.83 -38.18
CA SER A 395 -5.58 11.07 -39.01
C SER A 395 -6.38 10.13 -39.91
N GLY A 396 -6.34 10.39 -41.21
CA GLY A 396 -7.10 9.65 -42.19
C GLY A 396 -6.63 8.21 -42.29
N ASP A 397 -7.60 7.30 -42.27
CA ASP A 397 -7.60 6.18 -43.20
C ASP A 397 -9.05 5.79 -43.54
N SER A 398 -9.33 5.90 -44.85
CA SER A 398 -10.33 5.20 -45.65
C SER A 398 -11.83 5.31 -45.32
N ALA A 399 -12.55 5.85 -46.30
CA ALA A 399 -13.99 6.09 -46.34
C ALA A 399 -14.87 4.82 -46.28
N SER A 400 -15.94 4.87 -45.49
CA SER A 400 -17.25 4.34 -45.88
C SER A 400 -18.37 5.10 -45.16
N THR A 401 -19.33 5.59 -45.92
CA THR A 401 -20.49 6.40 -45.50
C THR A 401 -21.60 5.55 -44.89
N GLY A 402 -22.14 5.96 -43.74
CA GLY A 402 -23.39 5.44 -43.16
C GLY A 402 -23.69 6.09 -41.79
N PRO A 403 -24.93 6.53 -41.51
CA PRO A 403 -25.25 7.40 -40.36
C PRO A 403 -25.61 6.59 -39.11
N SER A 404 -25.21 7.08 -37.93
CA SER A 404 -25.90 6.92 -36.63
C SER A 404 -24.90 7.00 -35.48
N SER A 405 -25.30 7.73 -34.44
CA SER A 405 -24.73 7.79 -33.10
C SER A 405 -24.03 6.50 -32.65
N ALA A 406 -22.70 6.53 -32.57
CA ALA A 406 -21.92 5.45 -31.98
C ALA A 406 -21.67 5.76 -30.50
N GLY A 407 -22.44 5.09 -29.63
CA GLY A 407 -22.05 4.93 -28.23
C GLY A 407 -20.62 4.38 -28.17
N ALA A 408 -19.82 4.90 -27.24
CA ALA A 408 -18.45 4.46 -27.02
C ALA A 408 -18.45 2.93 -26.84
N LYS A 409 -17.90 2.21 -27.82
CA LYS A 409 -17.62 0.77 -27.67
C LYS A 409 -16.58 0.64 -26.56
N GLN A 410 -17.00 0.18 -25.38
CA GLN A 410 -16.08 -0.24 -24.32
C GLN A 410 -15.10 -1.25 -24.90
N GLU A 411 -13.79 -0.98 -24.77
CA GLU A 411 -12.77 -1.95 -25.12
C GLU A 411 -13.00 -3.23 -24.30
N PRO A 412 -12.92 -4.42 -24.92
CA PRO A 412 -13.11 -5.67 -24.19
C PRO A 412 -12.01 -5.80 -23.13
N LEU A 413 -12.41 -6.12 -21.89
CA LEU A 413 -11.48 -6.30 -20.79
C LEU A 413 -10.35 -7.27 -21.16
N PRO A 414 -9.08 -6.94 -20.87
CA PRO A 414 -7.95 -7.79 -21.23
C PRO A 414 -8.09 -9.18 -20.61
N LYS A 415 -7.69 -10.23 -21.33
CA LYS A 415 -7.67 -11.60 -20.79
C LYS A 415 -6.57 -11.72 -19.72
N GLY A 416 -6.90 -12.36 -18.59
CA GLY A 416 -5.96 -12.54 -17.48
C GLY A 416 -6.16 -11.59 -16.30
N PRO A 417 -5.25 -11.62 -15.31
CA PRO A 417 -5.34 -10.80 -14.10
C PRO A 417 -5.25 -9.30 -14.44
N PRO A 418 -5.78 -8.41 -13.57
CA PRO A 418 -5.62 -6.98 -13.73
C PRO A 418 -4.15 -6.57 -13.82
N ARG A 419 -3.86 -5.50 -14.57
CA ARG A 419 -2.49 -5.03 -14.79
C ARG A 419 -1.94 -4.42 -13.51
N VAL A 420 -0.95 -5.08 -12.92
CA VAL A 420 -0.17 -4.56 -11.80
C VAL A 420 0.95 -3.68 -12.34
N VAL A 421 1.02 -2.44 -11.85
CA VAL A 421 2.05 -1.45 -12.24
C VAL A 421 3.08 -1.20 -11.15
N TYR A 422 2.81 -1.66 -9.93
CA TYR A 422 3.69 -1.57 -8.78
C TYR A 422 3.61 -2.84 -7.95
N TRP A 423 4.75 -3.31 -7.45
CA TRP A 423 4.84 -4.48 -6.58
C TRP A 423 6.01 -4.29 -5.60
N THR A 424 5.74 -4.47 -4.32
CA THR A 424 6.76 -4.50 -3.28
C THR A 424 6.43 -5.57 -2.25
N GLU A 425 7.48 -6.16 -1.69
CA GLU A 425 7.41 -7.24 -0.70
C GLU A 425 8.20 -6.78 0.53
N ASN A 426 7.53 -6.71 1.66
CA ASN A 426 8.11 -6.28 2.95
C ASN A 426 8.00 -7.39 4.00
#